data_AF-A0A1G0ZLV3-F1
#
_entry.id   AF-A0A1G0ZLV3-F1
#
_cell.length_a   1.000
_cell.length_b   1.000
_cell.length_c   1.000
_cell.angle_alpha   90.00
_cell.angle_beta   90.00
_cell.angle_gamma   90.00
#
_symmetry.space_group_name_H-M   'P 1'
#
loop_
_entity.id
_entity.type
_entity.pdbx_description
1 polymer ?
#
loop_
_entity_poly.entity_id
_entity_poly.type
_entity_poly.pdbx_seq_one_letter_code
_entity_poly.pdbx_strand_id
1 'polypeptide(L)'
;MKTIYSTVRGASMKYVKIEWESELDTGIGVIDRQHREFIRLVNTLLDSSIKSEDNEIILDSFSFLRYYIVEHFSMEESAMRAYDYPQYGMHKNIHDSFRKEIEGMDMALKMNKSPHETAIKLNYVIVNWFVNHIKVEDHRLCKFLEARAAEKHEVLSDKLNTIVSSFFRSSPAFSTLQ
;
A
#
# COMPACT_ATOMS: atom_id res chain seq x y z
N MET A 1 9.85 11.57 5.91
CA MET A 1 10.49 10.30 5.48
C MET A 1 12.00 10.32 5.73
N LYS A 2 12.57 9.33 6.45
CA LYS A 2 14.03 9.19 6.65
C LYS A 2 14.61 8.15 5.68
N THR A 3 15.50 8.58 4.78
CA THR A 3 16.26 7.63 3.94
C THR A 3 17.42 7.08 4.76
N ILE A 4 17.52 5.75 4.86
CA ILE A 4 18.57 5.07 5.64
C ILE A 4 19.44 4.26 4.67
N TYR A 5 20.74 4.30 4.91
CA TYR A 5 21.73 3.51 4.18
C TYR A 5 22.26 2.45 5.13
N SER A 6 22.35 1.19 4.70
CA SER A 6 23.10 0.18 5.44
C SER A 6 23.83 -0.76 4.50
N THR A 7 24.89 -1.38 5.05
CA THR A 7 25.61 -2.45 4.39
C THR A 7 24.88 -3.76 4.67
N VAL A 8 24.34 -4.39 3.64
CA VAL A 8 23.75 -5.72 3.73
C VAL A 8 24.64 -6.67 2.95
N ARG A 9 25.13 -7.72 3.64
CA ARG A 9 25.98 -8.78 3.07
C ARG A 9 27.16 -8.27 2.21
N GLY A 10 27.79 -7.16 2.63
CA GLY A 10 28.98 -6.59 1.98
C GLY A 10 28.70 -5.53 0.90
N ALA A 11 27.44 -5.28 0.55
CA ALA A 11 27.04 -4.22 -0.38
C ALA A 11 26.32 -3.08 0.36
N SER A 12 26.71 -1.83 0.08
CA SER A 12 25.96 -0.66 0.54
C SER A 12 24.66 -0.54 -0.24
N MET A 13 23.53 -0.60 0.44
CA MET A 13 22.21 -0.49 -0.16
C MET A 13 21.38 0.62 0.49
N LYS A 14 20.53 1.24 -0.33
CA LYS A 14 19.57 2.24 0.12
C LYS A 14 18.25 1.55 0.45
N TYR A 15 17.66 1.90 1.57
CA TYR A 15 16.29 1.53 1.90
C TYR A 15 15.61 2.65 2.70
N VAL A 16 14.31 2.53 2.86
CA VAL A 16 13.54 3.52 3.61
C VAL A 16 12.70 2.78 4.63
N LYS A 17 13.02 3.00 5.90
CA LYS A 17 12.08 2.72 6.98
C LYS A 17 11.20 3.95 7.11
N ILE A 18 9.91 3.76 6.84
CA ILE A 18 8.93 4.85 6.82
C ILE A 18 8.11 4.82 8.11
N GLU A 19 7.92 5.99 8.70
CA GLU A 19 7.01 6.21 9.81
C GLU A 19 5.82 7.02 9.29
N TRP A 20 4.66 6.86 9.93
CA TRP A 20 3.50 7.67 9.57
C TRP A 20 3.73 9.13 9.94
N GLU A 21 3.46 10.03 9.01
CA GLU A 21 3.56 11.48 9.19
C GLU A 21 2.20 12.11 8.90
N SER A 22 1.86 13.21 9.56
CA SER A 22 0.54 13.85 9.41
C SER A 22 0.25 14.35 8.00
N GLU A 23 1.28 14.54 7.18
CA GLU A 23 1.15 14.86 5.75
C GLU A 23 0.57 13.71 4.90
N LEU A 24 0.41 12.52 5.48
CA LEU A 24 -0.20 11.35 4.83
C LEU A 24 -1.67 11.15 5.23
N ASP A 25 -2.16 11.93 6.20
CA ASP A 25 -3.56 11.85 6.63
C ASP A 25 -4.46 12.43 5.53
N THR A 26 -5.29 11.59 4.92
CA THR A 26 -6.22 11.98 3.88
C THR A 26 -7.47 12.68 4.43
N GLY A 27 -7.72 12.55 5.74
CA GLY A 27 -8.92 13.04 6.44
C GLY A 27 -10.00 11.96 6.59
N ILE A 28 -9.91 10.87 5.82
CA ILE A 28 -10.85 9.75 5.87
C ILE A 28 -10.22 8.60 6.67
N GLY A 29 -10.65 8.47 7.92
CA GLY A 29 -10.00 7.56 8.88
C GLY A 29 -9.92 6.08 8.45
N VAL A 30 -10.87 5.58 7.64
CA VAL A 30 -10.82 4.19 7.15
C VAL A 30 -9.80 3.98 6.01
N ILE A 31 -9.53 5.02 5.22
CA ILE A 31 -8.48 5.02 4.20
C ILE A 31 -7.12 5.17 4.91
N ASP A 32 -7.03 6.09 5.88
CA ASP A 32 -5.80 6.30 6.66
C ASP A 32 -5.38 5.04 7.43
N ARG A 33 -6.33 4.27 8.00
CA ARG A 33 -6.04 2.97 8.61
C ARG A 33 -5.44 1.99 7.60
N GLN A 34 -5.98 1.96 6.38
CA GLN A 34 -5.45 1.09 5.35
C GLN A 34 -4.04 1.48 4.91
N HIS A 35 -3.76 2.78 4.78
CA HIS A 35 -2.43 3.28 4.46
C HIS A 35 -1.41 3.00 5.57
N ARG A 36 -1.80 3.14 6.85
CA ARG A 36 -0.94 2.81 7.99
C ARG A 36 -0.55 1.33 7.99
N GLU A 37 -1.49 0.46 7.70
CA GLU A 37 -1.23 -0.97 7.60
C GLU A 37 -0.33 -1.30 6.39
N PHE A 38 -0.54 -0.65 5.23
CA PHE A 38 0.38 -0.76 4.10
C PHE A 38 1.83 -0.43 4.51
N ILE A 39 2.04 0.71 5.17
CA ILE A 39 3.35 1.15 5.66
C ILE A 39 3.95 0.12 6.63
N ARG A 40 3.13 -0.44 7.53
CA ARG A 40 3.56 -1.52 8.44
C ARG A 40 4.06 -2.75 7.67
N LEU A 41 3.35 -3.16 6.61
CA LEU A 41 3.72 -4.31 5.78
C LEU A 41 5.00 -4.08 4.99
N VAL A 42 5.17 -2.88 4.43
CA VAL A 42 6.40 -2.49 3.73
C VAL A 42 7.61 -2.50 4.68
N ASN A 43 7.43 -2.01 5.91
CA ASN A 43 8.47 -2.09 6.94
C ASN A 43 8.74 -3.54 7.39
N THR A 44 7.73 -4.41 7.39
CA THR A 44 7.87 -5.84 7.72
C THR A 44 8.69 -6.57 6.64
N LEU A 45 8.45 -6.27 5.36
CA LEU A 45 9.27 -6.76 4.25
C LEU A 45 10.74 -6.31 4.38
N LEU A 46 10.94 -5.04 4.75
CA LEU A 46 12.29 -4.52 4.98
C LEU A 46 12.97 -5.23 6.16
N ASP A 47 12.29 -5.33 7.31
CA ASP A 47 12.85 -5.96 8.49
C ASP A 47 13.18 -7.45 8.24
N SER A 48 12.33 -8.19 7.51
CA SER A 48 12.62 -9.58 7.12
C SER A 48 13.81 -9.67 6.17
N SER A 49 13.93 -8.77 5.19
CA SER A 49 15.07 -8.74 4.26
C SER A 49 16.42 -8.45 4.92
N ILE A 50 16.43 -7.74 6.07
CA ILE A 50 17.65 -7.39 6.80
C ILE A 50 18.00 -8.42 7.87
N LYS A 51 17.01 -8.93 8.60
CA LYS A 51 17.23 -9.69 9.85
C LYS A 51 17.09 -11.20 9.69
N SER A 52 16.31 -11.65 8.71
CA SER A 52 16.10 -13.07 8.49
C SER A 52 17.30 -13.67 7.76
N GLU A 53 17.64 -14.92 8.03
CA GLU A 53 18.45 -15.76 7.14
C GLU A 53 17.57 -16.73 6.32
N ASP A 54 16.28 -16.78 6.64
CA ASP A 54 15.28 -17.59 5.94
C ASP A 54 14.63 -16.78 4.81
N ASN A 55 14.83 -17.26 3.58
CA ASN A 55 14.28 -16.69 2.37
C ASN A 55 12.75 -16.80 2.31
N GLU A 56 12.15 -17.85 2.89
CA GLU A 56 10.70 -18.04 2.84
C GLU A 56 9.98 -16.92 3.58
N ILE A 57 10.52 -16.45 4.70
CA ILE A 57 9.95 -15.31 5.45
C ILE A 57 9.88 -14.04 4.58
N ILE A 58 10.85 -13.82 3.70
CA ILE A 58 10.87 -12.67 2.79
C ILE A 58 9.80 -12.84 1.71
N LEU A 59 9.69 -14.04 1.13
CA LEU A 59 8.71 -14.36 0.10
C LEU A 59 7.28 -14.29 0.63
N ASP A 60 7.03 -14.75 1.85
CA ASP A 60 5.74 -14.66 2.54
C ASP A 60 5.38 -13.21 2.85
N SER A 61 6.33 -12.44 3.38
CA SER A 61 6.14 -11.01 3.66
C SER A 61 5.78 -10.23 2.41
N PHE A 62 6.47 -10.51 1.29
CA PHE A 62 6.18 -9.88 0.01
C PHE A 62 4.83 -10.33 -0.57
N SER A 63 4.51 -11.62 -0.48
CA SER A 63 3.22 -12.16 -0.93
C SER A 63 2.05 -11.54 -0.19
N PHE A 64 2.18 -11.34 1.13
CA PHE A 64 1.16 -10.67 1.93
C PHE A 64 1.02 -9.19 1.57
N LEU A 65 2.13 -8.47 1.37
CA LEU A 65 2.11 -7.09 0.90
C LEU A 65 1.42 -6.96 -0.47
N ARG A 66 1.72 -7.86 -1.42
CA ARG A 66 1.09 -7.89 -2.74
C ARG A 66 -0.42 -8.08 -2.64
N TYR A 67 -0.86 -9.04 -1.84
CA TYR A 67 -2.29 -9.24 -1.57
C TYR A 67 -2.93 -7.96 -1.04
N TYR A 68 -2.32 -7.34 -0.04
CA TYR A 68 -2.83 -6.12 0.58
C TYR A 68 -2.95 -4.94 -0.40
N ILE A 69 -1.94 -4.74 -1.27
CA ILE A 69 -1.96 -3.73 -2.35
C ILE A 69 -3.18 -3.91 -3.25
N VAL A 70 -3.45 -5.16 -3.67
CA VAL A 70 -4.55 -5.46 -4.58
C VAL A 70 -5.90 -5.16 -3.93
N GLU A 71 -6.10 -5.57 -2.68
CA GLU A 71 -7.34 -5.33 -1.94
C GLU A 71 -7.57 -3.84 -1.68
N HIS A 72 -6.55 -3.11 -1.22
CA HIS A 72 -6.63 -1.68 -0.95
C HIS A 72 -7.05 -0.89 -2.21
N PHE A 73 -6.40 -1.11 -3.35
CA PHE A 73 -6.79 -0.44 -4.59
C PHE A 73 -8.17 -0.86 -5.08
N SER A 74 -8.57 -2.14 -4.90
CA SER A 74 -9.90 -2.61 -5.30
C SER A 74 -11.01 -1.96 -4.47
N MET A 75 -10.73 -1.69 -3.20
CA MET A 75 -11.59 -0.94 -2.29
C MET A 75 -11.76 0.50 -2.77
N GLU A 76 -10.66 1.22 -3.02
CA GLU A 76 -10.72 2.60 -3.53
C GLU A 76 -11.40 2.70 -4.89
N GLU A 77 -11.11 1.79 -5.82
CA GLU A 77 -11.77 1.72 -7.12
C GLU A 77 -13.27 1.45 -7.01
N SER A 78 -13.70 0.75 -5.95
CA SER A 78 -15.11 0.53 -5.68
C SER A 78 -15.76 1.78 -5.09
N ALA A 79 -15.06 2.52 -4.21
CA ALA A 79 -15.51 3.82 -3.72
C ALA A 79 -15.60 4.85 -4.85
N MET A 80 -14.58 4.93 -5.71
CA MET A 80 -14.55 5.78 -6.90
C MET A 80 -15.77 5.57 -7.79
N ARG A 81 -16.12 4.30 -8.08
CA ARG A 81 -17.30 3.97 -8.89
C ARG A 81 -18.61 4.29 -8.17
N ALA A 82 -18.72 4.01 -6.87
CA ALA A 82 -19.93 4.26 -6.09
C ALA A 82 -20.28 5.77 -5.99
N TYR A 83 -19.27 6.64 -6.06
CA TYR A 83 -19.43 8.08 -5.97
C TYR A 83 -19.28 8.82 -7.31
N ASP A 84 -19.17 8.08 -8.42
CA ASP A 84 -18.99 8.63 -9.78
C ASP A 84 -17.76 9.55 -9.91
N TYR A 85 -16.62 9.11 -9.36
CA TYR A 85 -15.39 9.90 -9.37
C TYR A 85 -14.91 10.19 -10.81
N PRO A 86 -14.83 11.46 -11.23
CA PRO A 86 -14.55 11.80 -12.63
C PRO A 86 -13.18 11.33 -13.13
N GLN A 87 -12.20 11.19 -12.23
CA GLN A 87 -10.84 10.78 -12.59
C GLN A 87 -10.60 9.28 -12.42
N TYR A 88 -11.65 8.47 -12.22
CA TYR A 88 -11.55 7.02 -12.01
C TYR A 88 -10.66 6.33 -13.05
N GLY A 89 -10.82 6.62 -14.34
CA GLY A 89 -10.02 6.00 -15.40
C GLY A 89 -8.52 6.30 -15.26
N MET A 90 -8.16 7.53 -14.87
CA MET A 90 -6.76 7.93 -14.66
C MET A 90 -6.19 7.27 -13.39
N HIS A 91 -6.91 7.37 -12.26
CA HIS A 91 -6.47 6.80 -10.98
C HIS A 91 -6.32 5.28 -11.07
N LYS A 92 -7.28 4.59 -11.70
CA LYS A 92 -7.17 3.15 -11.94
C LYS A 92 -5.96 2.79 -12.80
N ASN A 93 -5.65 3.56 -13.84
CA ASN A 93 -4.45 3.30 -14.66
C ASN A 93 -3.15 3.44 -13.84
N ILE A 94 -3.12 4.35 -12.86
CA ILE A 94 -2.01 4.49 -11.92
C ILE A 94 -1.90 3.22 -11.05
N HIS A 95 -3.02 2.73 -10.50
CA HIS A 95 -3.06 1.47 -9.76
C HIS A 95 -2.63 0.27 -10.60
N ASP A 96 -3.15 0.12 -11.83
CA ASP A 96 -2.85 -0.99 -12.72
C ASP A 96 -1.36 -1.03 -13.10
N SER A 97 -0.77 0.15 -13.33
CA SER A 97 0.67 0.28 -13.60
C SER A 97 1.50 -0.20 -12.41
N PHE A 98 1.10 0.17 -11.19
CA PHE A 98 1.79 -0.27 -9.98
C PHE A 98 1.61 -1.77 -9.71
N ARG A 99 0.40 -2.32 -9.90
CA ARG A 99 0.16 -3.78 -9.81
C ARG A 99 1.09 -4.55 -10.73
N LYS A 100 1.23 -4.12 -11.99
CA LYS A 100 2.12 -4.73 -12.97
C LYS A 100 3.59 -4.65 -12.55
N GLU A 101 4.01 -3.53 -11.97
CA GLU A 101 5.34 -3.37 -11.42
C GLU A 101 5.60 -4.36 -10.27
N ILE A 102 4.65 -4.49 -9.34
CA ILE A 102 4.72 -5.45 -8.22
C ILE A 102 4.73 -6.90 -8.73
N GLU A 103 3.98 -7.24 -9.76
CA GLU A 103 4.03 -8.57 -10.39
C GLU A 103 5.40 -8.87 -11.01
N GLY A 104 6.02 -7.91 -11.70
CA GLY A 104 7.38 -8.07 -12.22
C GLY A 104 8.40 -8.27 -11.09
N MET A 105 8.20 -7.60 -9.96
CA MET A 105 9.02 -7.75 -8.76
C MET A 105 8.85 -9.11 -8.07
N ASP A 106 7.63 -9.68 -8.06
CA ASP A 106 7.33 -11.03 -7.56
C ASP A 106 8.12 -12.10 -8.34
N MET A 107 8.13 -11.99 -9.67
CA MET A 107 8.90 -12.88 -10.53
C MET A 107 10.40 -12.74 -10.25
N ALA A 108 10.89 -11.51 -10.11
CA ALA A 108 12.30 -11.27 -9.80
C ALA A 108 12.72 -11.85 -8.45
N LEU A 109 11.88 -11.75 -7.42
CA LEU A 109 12.14 -12.36 -6.10
C LEU A 109 12.23 -13.87 -6.17
N LYS A 110 11.27 -14.52 -6.86
CA LYS A 110 11.20 -15.98 -6.98
C LYS A 110 12.35 -16.58 -7.79
N MET A 111 12.89 -15.83 -8.74
CA MET A 111 14.01 -16.28 -9.59
C MET A 111 15.39 -16.01 -8.99
N ASN A 112 15.50 -15.17 -7.95
CA ASN A 112 16.80 -14.74 -7.44
C ASN A 112 17.37 -15.72 -6.41
N LYS A 113 18.68 -15.99 -6.50
CA LYS A 113 19.42 -16.79 -5.51
C LYS A 113 19.60 -16.06 -4.17
N SER A 114 19.46 -14.72 -4.16
CA SER A 114 19.52 -13.88 -2.95
C SER A 114 18.32 -12.91 -2.91
N PRO A 115 17.19 -13.29 -2.29
CA PRO A 115 15.99 -12.46 -2.24
C PRO A 115 16.16 -11.21 -1.35
N HIS A 116 17.16 -11.18 -0.46
CA HIS A 116 17.45 -10.04 0.42
C HIS A 116 17.67 -8.73 -0.35
N GLU A 117 18.59 -8.74 -1.32
CA GLU A 117 18.93 -7.53 -2.08
C GLU A 117 17.77 -7.05 -2.95
N THR A 118 17.04 -8.00 -3.55
CA THR A 118 15.84 -7.67 -4.31
C THR A 118 14.83 -7.02 -3.37
N ALA A 119 14.46 -7.65 -2.25
CA ALA A 119 13.46 -7.13 -1.31
C ALA A 119 13.79 -5.71 -0.79
N ILE A 120 15.08 -5.42 -0.54
CA ILE A 120 15.53 -4.08 -0.14
C ILE A 120 15.31 -3.05 -1.25
N LYS A 121 15.62 -3.39 -2.50
CA LYS A 121 15.34 -2.52 -3.65
C LYS A 121 13.84 -2.32 -3.83
N LEU A 122 13.05 -3.37 -3.63
CA LEU A 122 11.58 -3.31 -3.71
C LEU A 122 11.01 -2.36 -2.66
N ASN A 123 11.47 -2.43 -1.41
CA ASN A 123 11.05 -1.51 -0.35
C ASN A 123 11.20 -0.05 -0.79
N TYR A 124 12.35 0.33 -1.35
CA TYR A 124 12.58 1.71 -1.80
C TYR A 124 11.57 2.15 -2.88
N VAL A 125 11.34 1.30 -3.89
CA VAL A 125 10.42 1.63 -4.99
C VAL A 125 8.98 1.75 -4.48
N ILE A 126 8.55 0.78 -3.66
CA ILE A 126 7.20 0.74 -3.09
C ILE A 126 6.94 1.98 -2.22
N VAL A 127 7.86 2.33 -1.32
CA VAL A 127 7.69 3.49 -0.42
C VAL A 127 7.58 4.79 -1.21
N ASN A 128 8.48 5.02 -2.17
CA ASN A 128 8.47 6.29 -2.93
C ASN A 128 7.19 6.44 -3.75
N TRP A 129 6.78 5.36 -4.42
CA TRP A 129 5.53 5.38 -5.19
C TRP A 129 4.34 5.65 -4.27
N PHE A 130 4.21 4.90 -3.17
CA PHE A 130 3.05 4.96 -2.30
C PHE A 130 2.91 6.30 -1.59
N VAL A 131 4.01 6.86 -1.06
CA VAL A 131 3.98 8.19 -0.43
C VAL A 131 3.56 9.27 -1.43
N ASN A 132 4.07 9.23 -2.65
CA ASN A 132 3.68 10.19 -3.68
C ASN A 132 2.22 10.00 -4.11
N HIS A 133 1.76 8.76 -4.21
CA HIS A 133 0.39 8.42 -4.55
C HIS A 133 -0.60 8.99 -3.53
N ILE A 134 -0.37 8.74 -2.23
CA ILE A 134 -1.20 9.30 -1.15
C ILE A 134 -1.26 10.82 -1.23
N LYS A 135 -0.08 11.45 -1.34
CA LYS A 135 0.05 12.92 -1.30
C LYS A 135 -0.67 13.63 -2.45
N VAL A 136 -0.90 12.94 -3.57
CA VAL A 136 -1.42 13.54 -4.79
C VAL A 136 -2.79 12.99 -5.17
N GLU A 137 -2.88 11.69 -5.43
CA GLU A 137 -4.08 11.06 -5.98
C GLU A 137 -5.09 10.75 -4.87
N ASP A 138 -4.67 10.11 -3.78
CA ASP A 138 -5.61 9.69 -2.73
C ASP A 138 -6.16 10.89 -1.97
N HIS A 139 -5.34 11.92 -1.74
CA HIS A 139 -5.83 13.19 -1.21
C HIS A 139 -6.88 13.84 -2.10
N ARG A 140 -6.74 13.76 -3.43
CA ARG A 140 -7.73 14.29 -4.36
C ARG A 140 -9.00 13.44 -4.33
N LEU A 141 -8.86 12.12 -4.27
CA LEU A 141 -9.98 11.19 -4.13
C LEU A 141 -10.76 11.46 -2.84
N CYS A 142 -10.09 11.52 -1.69
CA CYS A 142 -10.73 11.72 -0.39
C CYS A 142 -11.51 13.03 -0.33
N LYS A 143 -10.93 14.14 -0.80
CA LYS A 143 -11.63 15.43 -0.89
C LYS A 143 -12.90 15.35 -1.75
N PHE A 144 -12.85 14.62 -2.85
CA PHE A 144 -14.02 14.41 -3.70
C PHE A 144 -15.08 13.57 -2.99
N LEU A 145 -14.69 12.46 -2.35
CA LEU A 145 -15.61 11.57 -1.64
C LEU A 145 -16.34 12.31 -0.51
N GLU A 146 -15.63 13.12 0.27
CA GLU A 146 -16.22 13.96 1.33
C GLU A 146 -17.27 14.92 0.78
N ALA A 147 -16.91 15.68 -0.26
CA ALA A 147 -17.84 16.62 -0.89
C ALA A 147 -19.08 15.90 -1.47
N ARG A 148 -18.86 14.78 -2.16
CA ARG A 148 -19.93 14.02 -2.81
C ARG A 148 -20.86 13.34 -1.81
N ALA A 149 -20.33 12.83 -0.69
CA ALA A 149 -21.14 12.27 0.38
C ALA A 149 -21.98 13.35 1.07
N ALA A 150 -21.43 14.55 1.26
CA ALA A 150 -22.18 15.69 1.80
C ALA A 150 -23.35 16.10 0.88
N GLU A 151 -23.13 16.16 -0.44
CA GLU A 151 -24.19 16.40 -1.43
C GLU A 151 -25.31 15.34 -1.39
N LYS A 152 -24.95 14.08 -1.17
CA LYS A 152 -25.89 12.95 -1.07
C LYS A 152 -26.53 12.81 0.31
N HIS A 153 -26.15 13.64 1.29
CA HIS A 153 -26.52 13.51 2.71
C HIS A 153 -26.19 12.14 3.31
N GLU A 154 -25.07 11.54 2.90
CA GLU A 154 -24.62 10.24 3.37
C GLU A 154 -23.51 10.35 4.41
N VAL A 155 -23.48 9.42 5.37
CA VAL A 155 -22.33 9.24 6.27
C VAL A 155 -21.27 8.44 5.53
N LEU A 156 -20.24 9.14 5.03
CA LEU A 156 -19.19 8.53 4.19
C LEU A 156 -18.48 7.36 4.87
N SER A 157 -18.20 7.47 6.18
CA SER A 157 -17.54 6.41 6.95
C SER A 157 -18.31 5.09 6.90
N ASP A 158 -19.63 5.12 6.98
CA ASP A 158 -20.46 3.91 7.01
C ASP A 158 -20.46 3.20 5.65
N LYS A 159 -20.52 3.99 4.57
CA LYS A 159 -20.42 3.48 3.19
C LYS A 159 -19.06 2.87 2.92
N LEU A 160 -17.99 3.58 3.29
CA LEU A 160 -16.63 3.07 3.09
C LEU A 160 -16.35 1.84 3.96
N ASN A 161 -16.80 1.81 5.22
CA ASN A 161 -16.70 0.61 6.07
C ASN A 161 -17.45 -0.58 5.45
N THR A 162 -18.61 -0.35 4.83
CA THR A 162 -19.35 -1.39 4.11
C THR A 162 -18.53 -1.93 2.93
N ILE A 163 -17.93 -1.04 2.13
CA ILE A 163 -17.06 -1.43 1.00
C ILE A 163 -15.85 -2.20 1.52
N VAL A 164 -15.11 -1.68 2.50
CA VAL A 164 -13.94 -2.33 3.12
C VAL A 164 -14.27 -3.72 3.63
N SER A 165 -15.43 -3.86 4.29
CA SER A 165 -15.87 -5.15 4.81
C SER A 165 -16.02 -6.20 3.72
N SER A 166 -16.15 -5.85 2.43
CA SER A 166 -16.28 -6.80 1.33
C SER A 166 -14.95 -7.31 0.76
N PHE A 167 -13.84 -6.60 0.98
CA PHE A 167 -12.52 -6.92 0.40
C PHE A 167 -11.63 -7.71 1.39
N PHE A 168 -11.71 -7.41 2.69
CA PHE A 168 -10.79 -7.99 3.68
C PHE A 168 -11.34 -9.20 4.48
N ARG A 169 -12.51 -9.78 4.15
CA ARG A 169 -13.22 -10.80 4.98
C ARG A 169 -12.41 -12.05 5.34
N SER A 170 -11.38 -12.37 4.58
CA SER A 170 -10.58 -13.60 4.75
C SER A 170 -9.11 -13.31 5.07
N SER A 171 -8.74 -12.04 5.27
CA SER A 171 -7.37 -11.65 5.52
C SER A 171 -7.04 -11.64 7.03
N PRO A 172 -5.86 -12.14 7.44
CA PRO A 172 -5.29 -11.87 8.76
C PRO A 172 -5.22 -10.37 9.12
N ALA A 173 -5.20 -9.45 8.13
CA ALA A 173 -5.24 -8.01 8.35
C ALA A 173 -6.65 -7.46 8.68
N PHE A 174 -7.70 -8.28 8.64
CA PHE A 174 -9.07 -7.82 8.91
C PHE A 174 -9.23 -7.30 10.35
N SER A 175 -8.58 -7.94 11.33
CA SER A 175 -8.69 -7.56 12.74
C SER A 175 -8.03 -6.23 13.08
N THR A 176 -7.11 -5.73 12.25
CA THR A 176 -6.46 -4.42 12.41
C THR A 176 -7.19 -3.29 11.68
N LEU A 177 -8.20 -3.61 10.87
CA LEU A 177 -8.96 -2.65 10.06
C LEU A 177 -10.38 -2.34 10.60
N GLN A 178 -10.90 -3.16 11.52
CA GLN A 178 -12.11 -2.90 12.31
C GLN A 178 -11.86 -1.88 13.41
#